data_AF-A0A843BYQ2-F1
#
_entry.id   AF-A0A843BYQ2-F1
#
_cell.length_a   1.000
_cell.length_b   1.000
_cell.length_c   1.000
_cell.angle_alpha   90.00
_cell.angle_beta   90.00
_cell.angle_gamma   90.00
#
_symmetry.space_group_name_H-M   'P 1'
#
loop_
_entity.id
_entity.type
_entity.pdbx_description
1 polymer ?
#
loop_
_entity_poly.entity_id
_entity_poly.type
_entity_poly.pdbx_seq_one_letter_code
_entity_poly.pdbx_strand_id
1 'polypeptide(L)' 'MMMNTKAISYFYVIIGLASIIAGIVIGILANIGLFEQTITSEVLPLFNTYVIGSIVAFILVLIGILVLVFGHRS' A
#
# COMPACT_ATOMS: atom_id res chain seq x y z
N MET A 1 -14.77 -11.11 -28.72
CA MET A 1 -13.93 -9.90 -28.73
C MET A 1 -12.66 -10.25 -27.97
N MET A 2 -11.59 -10.65 -28.66
CA MET A 2 -10.32 -11.01 -28.02
C MET A 2 -9.68 -9.73 -27.49
N MET A 3 -9.75 -9.52 -26.17
CA MET A 3 -9.04 -8.43 -25.53
C MET A 3 -7.54 -8.69 -25.70
N ASN A 4 -6.84 -7.71 -26.27
CA ASN A 4 -5.43 -7.81 -26.60
C ASN A 4 -4.63 -8.13 -25.32
N THR A 5 -3.95 -9.28 -25.27
CA THR A 5 -3.21 -9.79 -24.09
C THR A 5 -2.23 -8.76 -23.54
N LYS A 6 -1.68 -7.89 -24.40
CA LYS A 6 -0.82 -6.77 -23.99
C LYS A 6 -1.55 -5.74 -23.12
N ALA A 7 -2.80 -5.41 -23.45
CA ALA A 7 -3.60 -4.45 -22.68
C ALA A 7 -3.92 -4.97 -21.27
N ILE A 8 -4.13 -6.29 -21.13
CA ILE A 8 -4.34 -6.96 -19.85
C ILE A 8 -3.06 -6.89 -18.99
N SER A 9 -1.90 -7.16 -19.57
CA SER A 9 -0.62 -7.07 -18.87
C SER A 9 -0.34 -5.64 -18.36
N TYR A 10 -0.57 -4.62 -19.19
CA TYR A 10 -0.43 -3.22 -18.77
C TYR A 10 -1.40 -2.82 -17.65
N PHE A 11 -2.63 -3.33 -17.69
CA PHE A 11 -3.61 -3.09 -16.63
C PHE A 11 -3.13 -3.62 -15.27
N TYR A 12 -2.59 -4.85 -15.23
CA TYR A 12 -2.02 -5.39 -14.00
C TYR A 12 -0.80 -4.62 -13.50
N VAL A 13 0.05 -4.13 -14.40
CA VAL A 13 1.19 -3.28 -14.03
C VAL A 13 0.72 -2.00 -13.35
N ILE A 14 -0.29 -1.33 -13.91
CA ILE A 14 -0.84 -0.09 -13.34
C ILE A 14 -1.44 -0.34 -11.96
N ILE A 15 -2.23 -1.42 -11.80
CA ILE A 15 -2.83 -1.77 -10.49
C ILE A 15 -1.76 -2.09 -9.47
N GLY A 16 -0.75 -2.88 -9.83
CA GLY A 16 0.33 -3.25 -8.93
C GLY A 16 1.11 -2.03 -8.45
N LEU A 17 1.46 -1.12 -9.37
CA LEU A 17 2.12 0.14 -9.03
C LEU A 17 1.24 1.04 -8.15
N ALA A 18 -0.04 1.19 -8.48
CA ALA A 18 -0.97 2.00 -7.69
C ALA A 18 -1.11 1.46 -6.26
N SER A 19 -1.16 0.13 -6.09
CA SER A 19 -1.21 -0.52 -4.77
C SER A 19 0.05 -0.26 -3.94
N ILE A 20 1.23 -0.33 -4.57
CA ILE A 20 2.51 -0.02 -3.90
C ILE A 20 2.55 1.44 -3.46
N ILE A 21 2.17 2.36 -4.35
CA ILE A 21 2.13 3.80 -4.03
C ILE A 21 1.16 4.06 -2.86
N ALA A 22 -0.04 3.48 -2.90
CA ALA A 22 -1.02 3.61 -1.82
C ALA A 22 -0.47 3.09 -0.48
N GLY A 23 0.20 1.93 -0.48
CA GLY A 23 0.84 1.38 0.71
C GLY A 23 1.92 2.30 1.27
N ILE A 24 2.78 2.87 0.43
CA ILE A 24 3.81 3.84 0.85
C ILE A 24 3.17 5.09 1.45
N VAL A 25 2.12 5.65 0.83
CA VAL A 25 1.43 6.84 1.33
C VAL A 25 0.81 6.58 2.70
N ILE A 26 0.13 5.43 2.89
CA ILE A 26 -0.44 5.05 4.19
C ILE A 26 0.67 4.89 5.24
N GLY A 27 1.80 4.30 4.87
CA GLY A 27 2.97 4.21 5.75
C GLY A 27 3.48 5.58 6.18
N ILE A 28 3.57 6.54 5.26
CA ILE A 28 3.97 7.93 5.57
C ILE A 28 2.95 8.57 6.52
N LEU A 29 1.65 8.45 6.23
CA LEU A 29 0.57 9.00 7.07
C LEU A 29 0.57 8.40 8.48
N ALA A 30 0.85 7.10 8.62
CA ALA A 30 0.97 6.46 9.92
C ALA A 30 2.15 7.04 10.73
N ASN A 31 3.26 7.37 10.07
CA ASN A 31 4.41 8.02 10.71
C ASN A 31 4.16 9.51 11.03
N ILE A 32 3.37 10.23 10.23
CA ILE A 32 2.98 11.61 10.52
C ILE A 32 1.98 11.66 11.68
N GLY A 33 0.99 10.75 11.69
CA GLY A 33 0.05 10.63 12.81
C GLY A 33 0.74 10.28 14.12
N LEU A 34 1.82 9.49 14.07
CA LEU A 34 2.72 9.31 15.21
C LEU A 34 3.35 10.62 15.69
N PHE A 35 3.78 11.48 14.78
CA PHE A 35 4.42 12.74 15.15
C PHE A 35 3.43 13.70 15.81
N GLU A 36 2.21 13.83 15.26
CA GLU A 36 1.18 14.71 15.80
C GLU A 36 0.70 14.28 17.19
N GLN A 37 0.45 12.99 17.41
CA GLN A 37 -0.05 12.49 18.70
C GLN A 37 1.05 12.36 19.77
N THR A 38 2.34 12.33 19.40
CA THR A 38 3.46 12.38 20.37
C THR A 38 3.53 13.74 21.06
N ILE A 39 3.12 14.80 20.37
CA ILE A 39 3.02 16.15 20.94
C ILE A 39 1.85 16.23 21.95
N THR A 40 0.78 15.47 21.75
CA THR A 40 -0.41 15.48 22.62
C THR A 40 -0.34 14.52 23.82
N SER A 41 0.76 13.76 23.97
CA SER A 41 1.04 12.84 25.10
C SER A 41 0.08 11.63 25.24
N GLU A 42 -0.72 11.31 24.23
CA GLU A 42 -1.60 10.14 24.23
C GLU A 42 -0.89 8.91 23.66
N VAL A 43 -0.13 8.19 24.50
CA VAL A 43 0.77 7.10 24.08
C VAL A 43 0.05 5.84 23.56
N LEU A 44 -1.18 5.56 24.04
CA LEU A 44 -1.92 4.34 23.66
C LEU A 44 -2.57 4.42 22.26
N PRO A 45 -3.27 5.52 21.89
CA PRO A 45 -3.78 5.71 20.53
C PRO A 45 -2.67 5.79 19.48
N LEU A 46 -1.52 6.36 19.85
CA LEU A 46 -0.30 6.46 19.07
C LEU A 46 0.19 5.10 18.55
N PHE A 47 0.40 4.18 19.48
CA PHE A 47 0.92 2.85 19.17
C PHE A 47 -0.05 2.08 18.27
N ASN A 48 -1.35 2.18 18.55
CA ASN A 48 -2.36 1.47 17.78
C ASN A 48 -2.48 2.00 16.34
N THR A 49 -2.47 3.32 16.16
CA THR A 49 -2.53 3.97 14.84
C THR A 49 -1.31 3.61 14.00
N TYR A 50 -0.12 3.62 14.60
CA TYR A 50 1.10 3.22 13.90
C TYR A 50 1.11 1.76 13.50
N VAL A 51 0.78 0.85 14.43
CA VAL A 51 0.81 -0.59 14.18
C VAL A 51 -0.20 -0.96 13.10
N ILE A 52 -1.44 -0.46 13.19
CA ILE A 52 -2.47 -0.73 12.19
C ILE A 52 -2.07 -0.12 10.84
N GLY A 53 -1.64 1.14 10.81
CA GLY A 53 -1.22 1.81 9.59
C GLY A 53 -0.05 1.11 8.89
N SER A 54 0.94 0.64 9.67
CA SER A 54 2.10 -0.10 9.16
C SER A 54 1.72 -1.47 8.60
N ILE A 55 0.82 -2.20 9.28
CA ILE A 55 0.32 -3.50 8.80
C ILE A 55 -0.44 -3.31 7.47
N VAL A 56 -1.32 -2.32 7.39
CA VAL A 56 -2.09 -2.03 6.16
C VAL A 56 -1.17 -1.63 5.03
N ALA A 57 -0.20 -0.74 5.29
CA ALA A 57 0.81 -0.33 4.33
C ALA A 57 1.61 -1.53 3.78
N PHE A 58 2.06 -2.41 4.67
CA PHE A 58 2.82 -3.60 4.30
C PHE A 58 1.99 -4.55 3.42
N ILE A 59 0.74 -4.83 3.80
CA ILE A 59 -0.15 -5.71 3.02
C ILE A 59 -0.39 -5.15 1.61
N LEU A 60 -0.62 -3.84 1.49
CA LEU A 60 -0.84 -3.19 0.19
C LEU A 60 0.38 -3.25 -0.72
N VAL A 61 1.58 -3.03 -0.18
CA VAL A 61 2.83 -3.18 -0.93
C VAL A 61 3.01 -4.63 -1.36
N LEU A 62 2.74 -5.58 -0.46
CA LEU A 62 2.90 -7.01 -0.73
C LEU A 62 1.92 -7.49 -1.82
N ILE A 63 0.65 -7.10 -1.75
CA ILE A 63 -0.34 -7.34 -2.81
C ILE A 63 0.12 -6.72 -4.13
N GLY A 64 0.60 -5.47 -4.10
CA GLY A 64 1.08 -4.79 -5.30
C GLY A 64 2.24 -5.53 -5.97
N ILE A 65 3.22 -6.00 -5.19
CA ILE A 65 4.33 -6.81 -5.68
C ILE A 65 3.83 -8.13 -6.27
N LEU A 66 2.91 -8.83 -5.59
CA LEU A 66 2.33 -10.08 -6.10
C LEU A 66 1.59 -9.84 -7.43
N VAL A 67 0.80 -8.78 -7.53
CA VAL A 67 0.11 -8.40 -8.77
C VAL A 67 1.10 -8.10 -9.89
N LEU A 68 2.22 -7.43 -9.62
CA LEU A 68 3.27 -7.20 -10.62
C LEU A 68 3.93 -8.51 -11.07
N VAL A 69 4.26 -9.39 -10.13
CA VAL A 69 4.96 -10.65 -10.42
C VAL A 69 4.07 -11.64 -11.18
N PHE A 70 2.81 -11.79 -10.79
CA PHE A 70 1.90 -12.77 -11.38
C PHE A 70 1.09 -12.18 -12.54
N GLY A 71 0.68 -10.91 -12.45
CA GLY A 71 -0.11 -10.25 -13.48
C GLY A 71 0.67 -9.94 -14.77
N HIS A 72 1.99 -9.76 -14.69
CA HIS A 72 2.81 -9.61 -15.89
C HIS A 72 3.05 -10.93 -16.65
N ARG A 73 2.91 -12.08 -15.97
CA ARG A 73 3.09 -13.41 -16.57
C ARG A 73 1.87 -13.94 -17.35
N SER A 74 0.73 -13.24 -17.29
CA SER A 74 -0.52 -13.57 -18.00
C SER A 74 -0.68 -12.78 -19.30
#